data_AF-A0AAN8VV21-F1
#
_entry.id   AF-A0AAN8VV21-F1
#
_cell.length_a   1.000
_cell.length_b   1.000
_cell.length_c   1.000
_cell.angle_alpha   90.00
_cell.angle_beta   90.00
_cell.angle_gamma   90.00
#
_symmetry.space_group_name_H-M   'P 1'
#
loop_
_entity.id
_entity.type
_entity.pdbx_description
1 polymer ?
#
loop_
_entity_poly.entity_id
_entity_poly.type
_entity_poly.pdbx_seq_one_letter_code
_entity_poly.pdbx_strand_id
1 'polypeptide(L)'
;MVRIIPMASSSLNLASLRPCSSYSSLSSFRIPIISRFGVSLSSSCYNPSRRLALFHLGSAVPQSQLFGMKTSKLLREEGNGTGFSTAGNMAQASTQESALEWVKKDKRRLLHVVYRVGDLDRTIKFYTECLGMKLLRKRDIPEERYTNAFLGYGPEDSHFVIELTYNYGVDKYDIGTGFGHFGIAVEDVAKTVDLIKAKGGKVTREPGPVKGGKSVIAFIEDPDGYKFELIERGPTPEPLCQVMLRVGDFDRSIQFYEKAFGMELLRTRDNPEYKYTIAMMGYGPEDKNAVLELTYNYGVTEYDKGNAYAQIAIGTDDVYKTAEAIKLCGGKITREPGPLPGINTKITACLDPDGWKSVFVDNVDFLKELE
;
A
#
# COMPACT_ATOMS: atom_id res chain seq x y z
N MET A 1 -32.26 12.12 56.73
CA MET A 1 -33.63 11.78 57.16
C MET A 1 -34.32 11.11 55.97
N VAL A 2 -34.60 9.80 56.07
CA VAL A 2 -35.78 9.07 55.58
C VAL A 2 -36.17 9.31 54.08
N ARG A 3 -36.18 8.32 53.18
CA ARG A 3 -37.02 7.11 53.25
C ARG A 3 -36.59 6.06 52.19
N ILE A 4 -36.36 4.84 52.64
CA ILE A 4 -36.37 3.59 51.87
C ILE A 4 -37.77 2.99 52.03
N ILE A 5 -38.42 2.52 50.97
CA ILE A 5 -39.50 1.49 50.99
C ILE A 5 -39.36 0.58 49.74
N PRO A 6 -39.65 -0.75 49.83
CA PRO A 6 -39.17 -1.78 48.91
C PRO A 6 -40.26 -2.58 48.15
N MET A 7 -39.79 -3.49 47.27
CA MET A 7 -40.25 -4.86 46.93
C MET A 7 -41.74 -5.20 46.63
N ALA A 8 -41.98 -5.84 45.47
CA ALA A 8 -42.78 -7.07 45.24
C ALA A 8 -42.77 -7.39 43.72
N SER A 9 -42.15 -8.44 43.19
CA SER A 9 -42.46 -9.89 43.20
C SER A 9 -43.76 -10.29 42.50
N SER A 10 -43.64 -11.00 41.37
CA SER A 10 -44.59 -12.04 40.96
C SER A 10 -43.87 -13.10 40.11
N SER A 11 -43.86 -14.30 40.67
CA SER A 11 -43.35 -15.58 40.18
C SER A 11 -44.41 -16.37 39.38
N LEU A 12 -43.95 -17.51 38.82
CA LEU A 12 -44.67 -18.68 38.26
C LEU A 12 -44.76 -18.67 36.71
N ASN A 13 -44.48 -19.75 35.96
CA ASN A 13 -44.37 -21.16 36.34
C ASN A 13 -43.58 -22.01 35.33
N LEU A 14 -43.06 -23.13 35.84
CA LEU A 14 -42.38 -24.26 35.18
C LEU A 14 -43.22 -24.95 34.08
N ALA A 15 -42.53 -25.54 33.09
CA ALA A 15 -42.68 -26.96 32.76
C ALA A 15 -41.48 -27.50 31.95
N SER A 16 -40.87 -28.52 32.52
CA SER A 16 -39.84 -29.43 32.00
C SER A 16 -40.33 -30.34 30.88
N LEU A 17 -39.41 -30.87 30.06
CA LEU A 17 -39.17 -32.32 29.91
C LEU A 17 -37.89 -32.60 29.08
N ARG A 18 -37.29 -33.75 29.39
CA ARG A 18 -35.88 -34.17 29.22
C ARG A 18 -35.69 -35.12 28.00
N PRO A 19 -34.46 -35.63 27.73
CA PRO A 19 -33.95 -35.96 26.40
C PRO A 19 -34.01 -37.47 26.06
N CYS A 20 -33.67 -37.81 24.82
CA CYS A 20 -33.36 -39.19 24.41
C CYS A 20 -32.02 -39.29 23.66
N SER A 21 -31.25 -40.28 24.10
CA SER A 21 -29.95 -40.75 23.64
C SER A 21 -30.07 -42.11 22.94
N SER A 22 -29.21 -42.43 21.97
CA SER A 22 -28.62 -43.77 21.70
C SER A 22 -27.89 -43.75 20.33
N TYR A 23 -26.57 -43.99 20.24
CA TYR A 23 -25.73 -45.21 20.36
C TYR A 23 -25.30 -45.84 19.00
N SER A 24 -23.97 -46.05 18.91
CA SER A 24 -23.23 -47.11 18.17
C SER A 24 -23.17 -47.06 16.62
N SER A 25 -22.12 -47.53 15.93
CA SER A 25 -21.01 -48.41 16.32
C SER A 25 -19.70 -48.17 15.53
N LEU A 26 -18.59 -48.58 16.14
CA LEU A 26 -17.31 -48.90 15.51
C LEU A 26 -17.38 -50.30 14.88
N SER A 27 -16.76 -50.48 13.71
CA SER A 27 -16.27 -51.79 13.28
C SER A 27 -14.91 -51.66 12.58
N SER A 28 -13.94 -52.36 13.13
CA SER A 28 -12.66 -52.71 12.52
C SER A 28 -12.84 -54.09 11.84
N PHE A 29 -12.19 -54.34 10.69
CA PHE A 29 -11.32 -55.50 10.48
C PHE A 29 -10.90 -55.70 9.00
N ARG A 30 -9.59 -55.96 8.86
CA ARG A 30 -8.88 -56.91 7.97
C ARG A 30 -8.44 -56.51 6.55
N ILE A 31 -7.13 -56.74 6.40
CA ILE A 31 -6.18 -56.73 5.29
C ILE A 31 -6.52 -57.79 4.23
N PRO A 32 -6.10 -57.61 2.97
CA PRO A 32 -5.11 -58.55 2.45
C PRO A 32 -3.91 -57.87 1.75
N ILE A 33 -2.76 -58.52 1.91
CA ILE A 33 -1.47 -58.28 1.25
C ILE A 33 -1.55 -58.82 -0.18
N ILE A 34 -1.16 -58.04 -1.19
CA ILE A 34 -0.65 -58.56 -2.47
C ILE A 34 0.58 -57.73 -2.90
N SER A 35 1.55 -58.47 -3.41
CA SER A 35 2.95 -58.16 -3.63
C SER A 35 3.29 -57.72 -5.07
N ARG A 36 4.42 -56.99 -5.20
CA ARG A 36 5.27 -56.74 -6.41
C ARG A 36 4.64 -55.84 -7.49
N PHE A 37 5.33 -55.01 -8.28
CA PHE A 37 6.72 -54.95 -8.78
C PHE A 37 7.16 -53.47 -8.87
N GLY A 38 8.48 -53.22 -8.86
CA GLY A 38 9.04 -51.87 -8.88
C GLY A 38 9.15 -51.25 -10.28
N VAL A 39 9.43 -49.93 -10.30
CA VAL A 39 10.12 -49.22 -11.38
C VAL A 39 10.84 -48.01 -10.74
N SER A 40 12.14 -47.87 -10.98
CA SER A 40 12.87 -46.63 -10.77
C SER A 40 12.62 -45.68 -11.94
N LEU A 41 12.53 -44.37 -11.72
CA LEU A 41 13.15 -43.35 -12.58
C LEU A 41 12.94 -41.93 -12.03
N SER A 42 14.07 -41.20 -12.06
CA SER A 42 14.24 -39.77 -12.35
C SER A 42 13.51 -38.71 -11.50
N SER A 43 14.34 -37.99 -10.73
CA SER A 43 14.45 -36.53 -10.73
C SER A 43 13.27 -35.75 -11.31
N SER A 44 12.40 -35.24 -10.42
CA SER A 44 11.49 -34.17 -10.74
C SER A 44 12.05 -32.85 -10.21
N CYS A 45 12.26 -31.93 -11.15
CA CYS A 45 12.73 -30.58 -10.95
C CYS A 45 11.72 -29.83 -10.08
N TYR A 46 12.13 -29.48 -8.87
CA TYR A 46 11.40 -28.52 -8.04
C TYR A 46 11.48 -27.16 -8.72
N ASN A 47 10.37 -26.71 -9.30
CA ASN A 47 10.24 -25.36 -9.83
C ASN A 47 9.40 -24.56 -8.83
N PRO A 48 10.02 -23.81 -7.89
CA PRO A 48 9.24 -22.92 -7.05
C PRO A 48 8.69 -21.81 -7.94
N SER A 49 7.37 -21.69 -8.01
CA SER A 49 6.69 -20.56 -8.65
C SER A 49 7.22 -19.27 -8.03
N ARG A 50 8.18 -18.64 -8.71
CA ARG A 50 8.57 -17.27 -8.42
C ARG A 50 7.34 -16.44 -8.75
N ARG A 51 6.83 -15.74 -7.74
CA ARG A 51 5.76 -14.77 -7.86
C ARG A 51 6.27 -13.44 -7.37
N LEU A 52 5.64 -12.37 -7.80
CA LEU A 52 6.11 -11.00 -7.60
C LEU A 52 6.28 -10.66 -6.12
N ALA A 53 7.49 -10.26 -5.72
CA ALA A 53 7.75 -9.42 -4.57
C ALA A 53 8.38 -8.15 -5.11
N LEU A 54 7.77 -7.02 -4.85
CA LEU A 54 8.09 -5.77 -5.52
C LEU A 54 9.32 -5.06 -4.94
N PHE A 55 10.15 -5.79 -4.18
CA PHE A 55 11.21 -5.23 -3.36
C PHE A 55 12.48 -4.84 -4.13
N HIS A 56 12.79 -5.51 -5.23
CA HIS A 56 14.07 -5.31 -5.92
C HIS A 56 13.98 -4.42 -7.16
N LEU A 57 13.99 -3.11 -6.89
CA LEU A 57 14.40 -2.07 -7.84
C LEU A 57 15.24 -1.01 -7.12
N GLY A 58 16.52 -1.36 -6.90
CA GLY A 58 17.69 -0.46 -6.95
C GLY A 58 18.01 0.44 -5.75
N SER A 59 19.02 0.06 -4.96
CA SER A 59 19.90 0.99 -4.24
C SER A 59 21.33 0.42 -4.23
N ALA A 60 22.08 0.59 -5.32
CA ALA A 60 23.52 0.36 -5.32
C ALA A 60 24.19 1.20 -6.41
N VAL A 61 24.85 2.29 -6.02
CA VAL A 61 25.84 2.99 -6.85
C VAL A 61 27.17 2.96 -6.08
N PRO A 62 28.20 2.25 -6.56
CA PRO A 62 29.55 2.43 -6.05
C PRO A 62 30.20 3.64 -6.71
N GLN A 63 30.69 4.54 -5.88
CA GLN A 63 31.43 5.74 -6.23
C GLN A 63 32.84 5.36 -6.68
N SER A 64 33.24 5.73 -7.91
CA SER A 64 34.66 5.79 -8.28
C SER A 64 35.01 7.05 -9.09
N GLN A 65 36.08 7.66 -8.58
CA GLN A 65 36.90 8.81 -8.95
C GLN A 65 36.93 9.23 -10.44
N LEU A 66 36.75 10.53 -10.69
CA LEU A 66 37.13 11.20 -11.94
C LEU A 66 38.24 12.24 -11.63
N PHE A 67 39.44 11.98 -12.16
CA PHE A 67 40.51 12.98 -12.31
C PHE A 67 40.18 13.89 -13.50
N GLY A 68 40.46 15.18 -13.35
CA GLY A 68 40.11 16.21 -14.32
C GLY A 68 41.07 16.34 -15.50
N MET A 69 40.58 16.98 -16.57
CA MET A 69 41.41 17.78 -17.47
C MET A 69 40.55 18.82 -18.22
N LYS A 70 41.09 20.04 -18.32
CA LYS A 70 40.44 21.26 -18.80
C LYS A 70 40.50 21.42 -20.33
N THR A 71 39.43 22.05 -20.86
CA THR A 71 39.33 23.06 -21.94
C THR A 71 39.98 22.81 -23.32
N SER A 72 39.17 22.99 -24.36
CA SER A 72 39.41 24.06 -25.35
C SER A 72 38.14 24.46 -26.11
N LYS A 73 38.04 25.78 -26.34
CA LYS A 73 37.05 26.55 -27.07
C LYS A 73 37.45 26.52 -28.55
N LEU A 74 36.53 26.26 -29.49
CA LEU A 74 36.76 26.60 -30.91
C LEU A 74 35.43 26.91 -31.64
N LEU A 75 35.41 28.17 -32.09
CA LEU A 75 34.69 28.89 -33.14
C LEU A 75 33.39 28.36 -33.77
N ARG A 76 32.49 29.33 -33.91
CA ARG A 76 31.23 29.43 -34.66
C ARG A 76 31.49 29.46 -36.16
N GLU A 77 30.71 28.70 -36.93
CA GLU A 77 30.39 29.00 -38.33
C GLU A 77 28.88 28.84 -38.56
N GLU A 78 28.30 29.85 -39.18
CA GLU A 78 26.90 29.92 -39.60
C GLU A 78 26.71 29.14 -40.90
N GLY A 79 25.83 28.14 -40.87
CA GLY A 79 25.35 27.43 -42.04
C GLY A 79 23.84 27.60 -42.17
N ASN A 80 23.43 28.41 -43.14
CA ASN A 80 22.05 28.66 -43.52
C ASN A 80 21.44 27.37 -44.11
N GLY A 81 20.41 26.83 -43.46
CA GLY A 81 19.72 25.60 -43.87
C GLY A 81 18.24 25.66 -43.51
N THR A 82 17.44 26.22 -44.42
CA THR A 82 15.98 26.19 -44.37
C THR A 82 15.45 24.77 -44.59
N GLY A 83 14.59 24.32 -43.67
CA GLY A 83 13.54 23.34 -43.92
C GLY A 83 13.87 21.89 -43.55
N PHE A 84 13.61 21.52 -42.28
CA PHE A 84 12.97 20.25 -41.85
C PHE A 84 13.00 20.19 -40.31
N SER A 85 11.99 20.75 -39.63
CA SER A 85 11.82 20.54 -38.17
C SER A 85 10.40 20.71 -37.62
N THR A 86 9.41 21.02 -38.46
CA THR A 86 8.01 21.17 -38.02
C THR A 86 7.29 19.83 -37.83
N ALA A 87 7.58 18.82 -38.67
CA ALA A 87 6.92 17.51 -38.60
C ALA A 87 7.31 16.69 -37.34
N GLY A 88 8.58 16.78 -36.91
CA GLY A 88 9.06 16.09 -35.69
C GLY A 88 8.43 16.65 -34.42
N ASN A 89 8.33 17.99 -34.31
CA ASN A 89 7.72 18.66 -33.17
C ASN A 89 6.20 18.44 -33.10
N MET A 90 5.51 18.41 -34.24
CA MET A 90 4.06 18.13 -34.28
C MET A 90 3.73 16.68 -33.94
N ALA A 91 4.51 15.71 -34.44
CA ALA A 91 4.32 14.30 -34.10
C ALA A 91 4.56 14.06 -32.60
N GLN A 92 5.62 14.64 -32.05
CA GLN A 92 5.98 14.50 -30.64
C GLN A 92 4.96 15.19 -29.70
N ALA A 93 4.43 16.36 -30.08
CA ALA A 93 3.34 17.00 -29.34
C ALA A 93 2.04 16.17 -29.39
N SER A 94 1.72 15.57 -30.55
CA SER A 94 0.52 14.74 -30.69
C SER A 94 0.59 13.43 -29.89
N THR A 95 1.78 12.84 -29.73
CA THR A 95 1.98 11.66 -28.88
C THR A 95 1.91 12.00 -27.40
N GLN A 96 2.39 13.19 -27.00
CA GLN A 96 2.32 13.67 -25.62
C GLN A 96 0.88 13.93 -25.16
N GLU A 97 0.08 14.60 -25.98
CA GLU A 97 -1.35 14.81 -25.69
C GLU A 97 -2.12 13.49 -25.64
N SER A 98 -1.76 12.53 -26.51
CA SER A 98 -2.35 11.19 -26.52
C SER A 98 -2.08 10.40 -25.23
N ALA A 99 -0.84 10.46 -24.70
CA ALA A 99 -0.49 9.76 -23.46
C ALA A 99 -1.22 10.32 -22.24
N LEU A 100 -1.29 11.65 -22.10
CA LEU A 100 -1.99 12.30 -20.98
C LEU A 100 -3.51 12.11 -21.05
N GLU A 101 -4.10 12.13 -22.25
CA GLU A 101 -5.52 11.80 -22.45
C GLU A 101 -5.82 10.32 -22.18
N TRP A 102 -4.86 9.43 -22.43
CA TRP A 102 -4.99 8.02 -22.08
C TRP A 102 -4.98 7.82 -20.56
N VAL A 103 -4.09 8.50 -19.82
CA VAL A 103 -4.00 8.39 -18.35
C VAL A 103 -5.35 8.64 -17.67
N LYS A 104 -6.12 9.63 -18.14
CA LYS A 104 -7.46 9.94 -17.62
C LYS A 104 -8.52 8.86 -17.90
N LYS A 105 -8.29 8.00 -18.89
CA LYS A 105 -9.24 6.96 -19.33
C LYS A 105 -8.84 5.56 -18.86
N ASP A 106 -7.62 5.40 -18.37
CA ASP A 106 -7.09 4.14 -17.89
C ASP A 106 -7.78 3.70 -16.60
N LYS A 107 -7.89 2.39 -16.40
CA LYS A 107 -8.52 1.79 -15.21
C LYS A 107 -7.47 1.60 -14.13
N ARG A 108 -7.23 2.65 -13.36
CA ARG A 108 -6.29 2.64 -12.23
C ARG A 108 -6.94 2.16 -10.94
N ARG A 109 -6.15 1.52 -10.09
CA ARG A 109 -6.55 1.13 -8.72
C ARG A 109 -5.36 1.13 -7.78
N LEU A 110 -5.52 1.64 -6.57
CA LEU A 110 -4.51 1.40 -5.52
C LEU A 110 -4.56 -0.08 -5.12
N LEU A 111 -3.45 -0.79 -5.25
CA LEU A 111 -3.39 -2.24 -5.01
C LEU A 111 -2.96 -2.53 -3.59
N HIS A 112 -1.78 -2.05 -3.22
CA HIS A 112 -1.22 -2.23 -1.89
C HIS A 112 -0.16 -1.21 -1.57
N VAL A 113 0.10 -1.01 -0.28
CA VAL A 113 1.26 -0.29 0.21
C VAL A 113 2.31 -1.28 0.72
N VAL A 114 3.57 -1.06 0.34
CA VAL A 114 4.69 -1.91 0.73
C VAL A 114 5.54 -1.17 1.76
N TYR A 115 5.80 -1.82 2.89
CA TYR A 115 6.73 -1.31 3.89
C TYR A 115 7.37 -2.45 4.69
N ARG A 116 8.45 -2.11 5.40
CA ARG A 116 9.31 -3.08 6.07
C ARG A 116 9.01 -3.17 7.56
N VAL A 117 9.13 -4.37 8.12
CA VAL A 117 8.88 -4.65 9.54
C VAL A 117 10.03 -5.45 10.14
N GLY A 118 10.34 -5.18 11.40
CA GLY A 118 11.40 -5.86 12.14
C GLY A 118 11.01 -7.25 12.65
N ASP A 119 9.72 -7.47 12.89
CA ASP A 119 9.16 -8.75 13.33
C ASP A 119 7.82 -9.00 12.61
N LEU A 120 7.83 -9.94 11.67
CA LEU A 120 6.68 -10.23 10.82
C LEU A 120 5.50 -10.80 11.61
N ASP A 121 5.76 -11.75 12.51
CA ASP A 121 4.69 -12.45 13.23
C ASP A 121 4.08 -11.55 14.31
N ARG A 122 4.89 -10.72 14.97
CA ARG A 122 4.41 -9.68 15.88
C ARG A 122 3.49 -8.68 15.16
N THR A 123 3.86 -8.27 13.95
CA THR A 123 3.06 -7.32 13.18
C THR A 123 1.76 -7.94 12.66
N ILE A 124 1.83 -9.17 12.12
CA ILE A 124 0.63 -9.93 11.71
C ILE A 124 -0.33 -10.07 12.90
N LYS A 125 0.19 -10.43 14.08
CA LYS A 125 -0.63 -10.56 15.30
C LYS A 125 -1.27 -9.23 15.68
N PHE A 126 -0.52 -8.13 15.65
CA PHE A 126 -1.05 -6.80 15.96
C PHE A 126 -2.18 -6.42 14.98
N TYR A 127 -1.98 -6.57 13.67
CA TYR A 127 -3.00 -6.18 12.68
C TYR A 127 -4.24 -7.07 12.71
N THR A 128 -4.08 -8.36 12.97
CA THR A 128 -5.21 -9.29 13.06
C THR A 128 -5.99 -9.10 14.37
N GLU A 129 -5.32 -9.00 15.52
CA GLU A 129 -5.99 -8.93 16.82
C GLU A 129 -6.45 -7.52 17.20
N CYS A 130 -5.73 -6.48 16.78
CA CYS A 130 -5.99 -5.10 17.20
C CYS A 130 -6.74 -4.30 16.12
N LEU A 131 -6.45 -4.54 14.84
CA LEU A 131 -7.03 -3.79 13.71
C LEU A 131 -8.10 -4.58 12.95
N GLY A 132 -8.29 -5.87 13.26
CA GLY A 132 -9.29 -6.72 12.63
C GLY A 132 -8.99 -7.06 11.16
N MET A 133 -7.74 -6.90 10.71
CA MET A 133 -7.33 -7.32 9.37
C MET A 133 -7.25 -8.84 9.26
N LYS A 134 -7.29 -9.35 8.03
CA LYS A 134 -7.06 -10.76 7.71
C LYS A 134 -5.68 -10.91 7.09
N LEU A 135 -4.96 -11.96 7.48
CA LEU A 135 -3.80 -12.43 6.71
C LEU A 135 -4.33 -13.11 5.44
N LEU A 136 -4.06 -12.49 4.30
CA LEU A 136 -4.54 -12.94 2.98
C LEU A 136 -3.59 -13.95 2.36
N ARG A 137 -2.29 -13.64 2.43
CA ARG A 137 -1.21 -14.43 1.84
C ARG A 137 0.08 -14.20 2.60
N LYS A 138 0.90 -15.24 2.74
CA LYS A 138 2.27 -15.17 3.25
C LYS A 138 3.18 -15.91 2.27
N ARG A 139 4.29 -15.30 1.88
CA ARG A 139 5.25 -15.92 0.97
C ARG A 139 6.66 -15.73 1.49
N ASP A 140 7.39 -16.83 1.59
CA ASP A 140 8.79 -16.82 1.99
C ASP A 140 9.67 -16.95 0.74
N ILE A 141 10.73 -16.14 0.65
CA ILE A 141 11.69 -16.12 -0.46
C ILE A 141 13.10 -16.27 0.12
N PRO A 142 13.49 -17.48 0.57
CA PRO A 142 14.78 -17.69 1.23
C PRO A 142 16.00 -17.33 0.38
N GLU A 143 15.89 -17.51 -0.94
CA GLU A 143 16.94 -17.19 -1.92
C GLU A 143 17.28 -15.70 -1.97
N GLU A 144 16.31 -14.83 -1.65
CA GLU A 144 16.49 -13.37 -1.57
C GLU A 144 16.43 -12.86 -0.12
N ARG A 145 16.31 -13.77 0.86
CA ARG A 145 16.34 -13.52 2.30
C ARG A 145 15.27 -12.55 2.82
N TYR A 146 14.04 -12.69 2.34
CA TYR A 146 12.89 -12.01 2.92
C TYR A 146 11.60 -12.84 2.89
N THR A 147 10.65 -12.44 3.72
CA THR A 147 9.28 -12.96 3.73
C THR A 147 8.31 -11.81 3.54
N ASN A 148 7.29 -11.99 2.70
CA ASN A 148 6.15 -11.08 2.60
C ASN A 148 4.91 -11.62 3.29
N ALA A 149 4.09 -10.71 3.81
CA ALA A 149 2.73 -10.99 4.24
C ALA A 149 1.78 -9.91 3.74
N PHE A 150 0.62 -10.33 3.23
CA PHE A 150 -0.42 -9.48 2.68
C PHE A 150 -1.59 -9.46 3.65
N LEU A 151 -1.97 -8.27 4.13
CA LEU A 151 -3.04 -8.10 5.11
C LEU A 151 -4.02 -7.01 4.69
N GLY A 152 -5.31 -7.23 4.92
CA GLY A 152 -6.33 -6.24 4.59
C GLY A 152 -7.71 -6.67 5.08
N TYR A 153 -8.75 -5.96 4.64
CA TYR A 153 -10.13 -6.22 5.05
C TYR A 153 -10.91 -7.11 4.07
N GLY A 154 -10.35 -7.35 2.88
CA GLY A 154 -10.90 -8.23 1.86
C GLY A 154 -9.85 -8.71 0.86
N PRO A 155 -10.25 -9.44 -0.20
CA PRO A 155 -9.33 -10.02 -1.16
C PRO A 155 -8.60 -8.95 -2.00
N GLU A 156 -7.35 -9.26 -2.38
CA GLU A 156 -6.41 -8.33 -3.06
C GLU A 156 -6.90 -7.87 -4.46
N ASP A 157 -7.81 -8.61 -5.08
CA ASP A 157 -8.41 -8.28 -6.39
C ASP A 157 -9.35 -7.07 -6.34
N SER A 158 -9.88 -6.76 -5.17
CA SER A 158 -10.95 -5.77 -4.96
C SER A 158 -10.67 -4.79 -3.81
N HIS A 159 -9.71 -5.07 -2.94
CA HIS A 159 -9.35 -4.23 -1.80
C HIS A 159 -7.92 -3.70 -1.91
N PHE A 160 -7.68 -2.56 -1.27
CA PHE A 160 -6.37 -2.06 -0.96
C PHE A 160 -5.80 -2.80 0.26
N VAL A 161 -4.57 -3.30 0.14
CA VAL A 161 -3.96 -4.14 1.19
C VAL A 161 -2.58 -3.65 1.59
N ILE A 162 -2.07 -4.19 2.69
CA ILE A 162 -0.70 -3.97 3.16
C ILE A 162 0.15 -5.15 2.70
N GLU A 163 1.27 -4.88 2.04
CA GLU A 163 2.37 -5.82 1.83
C GLU A 163 3.49 -5.53 2.84
N LEU A 164 3.57 -6.38 3.87
CA LEU A 164 4.69 -6.37 4.79
C LEU A 164 5.90 -7.05 4.17
N THR A 165 7.09 -6.49 4.39
CA THR A 165 8.36 -7.11 4.04
C THR A 165 9.25 -7.27 5.26
N TYR A 166 9.55 -8.52 5.62
CA TYR A 166 10.55 -8.83 6.64
C TYR A 166 11.84 -9.31 5.97
N ASN A 167 12.92 -8.56 6.11
CA ASN A 167 14.25 -8.96 5.65
C ASN A 167 14.96 -9.73 6.77
N TYR A 168 15.54 -10.89 6.45
CA TYR A 168 16.08 -11.80 7.46
C TYR A 168 17.19 -11.16 8.29
N GLY A 169 16.97 -11.07 9.59
CA GLY A 169 17.94 -10.53 10.56
C GLY A 169 17.99 -9.01 10.60
N VAL A 170 17.04 -8.32 9.98
CA VAL A 170 16.87 -6.86 10.10
C VAL A 170 15.63 -6.60 10.95
N ASP A 171 15.85 -6.13 12.18
CA ASP A 171 14.84 -6.00 13.24
C ASP A 171 14.33 -4.57 13.47
N LYS A 172 14.87 -3.59 12.74
CA LYS A 172 14.47 -2.19 12.83
C LYS A 172 14.70 -1.44 11.53
N TYR A 173 13.82 -0.49 11.25
CA TYR A 173 13.93 0.45 10.15
C TYR A 173 13.77 1.89 10.65
N ASP A 174 14.23 2.83 9.84
CA ASP A 174 13.99 4.25 10.04
C ASP A 174 12.77 4.68 9.23
N ILE A 175 11.72 5.14 9.92
CA ILE A 175 10.49 5.62 9.27
C ILE A 175 10.74 6.94 8.53
N GLY A 176 11.75 7.70 8.95
CA GLY A 176 11.99 9.06 8.45
C GLY A 176 10.92 10.03 8.93
N THR A 177 10.95 11.23 8.35
CA THR A 177 10.06 12.35 8.70
C THR A 177 9.01 12.64 7.64
N GLY A 178 9.11 12.02 6.47
CA GLY A 178 8.20 12.21 5.34
C GLY A 178 6.94 11.36 5.44
N PHE A 179 7.05 10.13 5.97
CA PHE A 179 5.90 9.25 6.11
C PHE A 179 4.95 9.81 7.17
N GLY A 180 3.68 9.89 6.84
CA GLY A 180 2.64 10.41 7.71
C GLY A 180 2.04 9.32 8.58
N HIS A 181 1.13 8.56 7.98
CA HIS A 181 0.37 7.49 8.60
C HIS A 181 -0.38 6.66 7.55
N PHE A 182 -0.93 5.54 7.98
CA PHE A 182 -2.02 4.86 7.28
C PHE A 182 -3.37 5.24 7.91
N GLY A 183 -4.43 5.33 7.13
CA GLY A 183 -5.78 5.60 7.64
C GLY A 183 -6.64 4.34 7.66
N ILE A 184 -7.35 4.12 8.76
CA ILE A 184 -8.33 3.05 8.91
C ILE A 184 -9.67 3.65 9.31
N ALA A 185 -10.67 3.51 8.45
CA ALA A 185 -12.05 3.84 8.78
C ALA A 185 -12.65 2.76 9.70
N VAL A 186 -13.23 3.19 10.81
CA VAL A 186 -13.92 2.33 11.79
C VAL A 186 -15.25 2.95 12.19
N GLU A 187 -16.23 2.12 12.57
CA GLU A 187 -17.56 2.62 12.95
C GLU A 187 -17.60 3.29 14.33
N ASP A 188 -16.70 2.89 15.23
CA ASP A 188 -16.63 3.41 16.60
C ASP A 188 -15.16 3.47 17.03
N VAL A 189 -14.56 4.66 16.93
CA VAL A 189 -13.14 4.86 17.21
C VAL A 189 -12.83 4.60 18.68
N ALA A 190 -13.75 4.95 19.58
CA ALA A 190 -13.55 4.74 21.02
C ALA A 190 -13.45 3.26 21.36
N LYS A 191 -14.38 2.44 20.86
CA LYS A 191 -14.34 0.97 21.04
C LYS A 191 -13.09 0.36 20.44
N THR A 192 -12.70 0.78 19.24
CA THR A 192 -11.47 0.26 18.60
C THR A 192 -10.23 0.61 19.43
N VAL A 193 -10.14 1.84 19.95
CA VAL A 193 -9.04 2.24 20.84
C VAL A 193 -9.02 1.43 22.13
N ASP A 194 -10.17 1.19 22.76
CA ASP A 194 -10.26 0.38 23.98
C ASP A 194 -9.79 -1.07 23.73
N LEU A 195 -10.18 -1.66 22.60
CA LEU A 195 -9.68 -2.97 22.16
C LEU A 195 -8.16 -2.98 22.00
N ILE A 196 -7.62 -1.98 21.29
CA ILE A 196 -6.16 -1.85 21.05
C ILE A 196 -5.42 -1.74 22.39
N LYS A 197 -5.90 -0.91 23.32
CA LYS A 197 -5.33 -0.78 24.67
C LYS A 197 -5.36 -2.10 25.43
N ALA A 198 -6.49 -2.80 25.41
CA ALA A 198 -6.65 -4.10 26.07
C ALA A 198 -5.69 -5.17 25.51
N LYS A 199 -5.29 -5.04 24.24
CA LYS A 199 -4.30 -5.89 23.57
C LYS A 199 -2.85 -5.41 23.73
N GLY A 200 -2.61 -4.33 24.47
CA GLY A 200 -1.28 -3.77 24.72
C GLY A 200 -0.73 -2.90 23.58
N GLY A 201 -1.59 -2.47 22.66
CA GLY A 201 -1.23 -1.53 21.60
C GLY A 201 -1.01 -0.10 22.12
N LYS A 202 -0.20 0.67 21.40
CA LYS A 202 0.17 2.03 21.78
C LYS A 202 -0.77 3.05 21.16
N VAL A 203 -1.46 3.83 21.99
CA VAL A 203 -2.31 4.95 21.55
C VAL A 203 -1.52 6.25 21.76
N THR A 204 -1.36 7.03 20.69
CA THR A 204 -0.58 8.27 20.69
C THR A 204 -1.45 9.53 20.62
N ARG A 205 -2.71 9.37 20.22
CA ARG A 205 -3.75 10.39 20.36
C ARG A 205 -5.06 9.71 20.67
N GLU A 206 -5.67 10.07 21.80
CA GLU A 206 -6.96 9.54 22.23
C GLU A 206 -8.09 9.93 21.25
N PRO A 207 -9.19 9.15 21.21
CA PRO A 207 -10.39 9.47 20.45
C PRO A 207 -10.89 10.87 20.74
N GLY A 208 -11.09 11.64 19.68
CA GLY A 208 -11.71 12.96 19.79
C GLY A 208 -11.77 13.68 18.44
N PRO A 209 -12.55 14.75 18.35
CA PRO A 209 -12.67 15.53 17.12
C PRO A 209 -11.31 15.96 16.58
N VAL A 210 -11.14 15.88 15.27
CA VAL A 210 -9.98 16.50 14.59
C VAL A 210 -9.95 17.99 14.91
N LYS A 211 -8.75 18.55 15.07
CA LYS A 211 -8.59 19.98 15.33
C LYS A 211 -9.28 20.80 14.23
N GLY A 212 -10.19 21.69 14.63
CA GLY A 212 -10.99 22.51 13.72
C GLY A 212 -12.07 21.76 12.92
N GLY A 213 -12.40 20.50 13.25
CA GLY A 213 -13.44 19.73 12.57
C GLY A 213 -14.31 18.92 13.52
N LYS A 214 -15.22 18.10 12.97
CA LYS A 214 -16.18 17.29 13.73
C LYS A 214 -15.89 15.79 13.70
N SER A 215 -15.12 15.32 12.72
CA SER A 215 -14.76 13.90 12.60
C SER A 215 -13.98 13.43 13.82
N VAL A 216 -14.46 12.36 14.46
CA VAL A 216 -13.76 11.71 15.56
C VAL A 216 -12.62 10.89 14.98
N ILE A 217 -11.41 11.12 15.49
CA ILE A 217 -10.21 10.41 15.07
C ILE A 217 -9.39 10.00 16.30
N ALA A 218 -8.53 9.00 16.16
CA ALA A 218 -7.49 8.63 17.12
C ALA A 218 -6.20 8.28 16.38
N PHE A 219 -5.06 8.30 17.07
CA PHE A 219 -3.81 7.77 16.51
C PHE A 219 -3.25 6.67 17.38
N ILE A 220 -2.75 5.64 16.73
CA ILE A 220 -2.01 4.55 17.34
C ILE A 220 -0.66 4.38 16.66
N GLU A 221 0.24 3.65 17.31
CA GLU A 221 1.48 3.17 16.71
C GLU A 221 1.49 1.64 16.73
N ASP A 222 1.97 1.08 15.62
CA ASP A 222 2.20 -0.35 15.50
C ASP A 222 3.54 -0.78 16.13
N PRO A 223 3.92 -2.07 16.08
CA PRO A 223 5.16 -2.57 16.67
C PRO A 223 6.45 -1.89 16.22
N ASP A 224 6.50 -1.41 14.97
CA ASP A 224 7.66 -0.76 14.36
C ASP A 224 7.61 0.77 14.46
N GLY A 225 6.48 1.33 14.91
CA GLY A 225 6.26 2.76 15.13
C GLY A 225 5.53 3.45 13.98
N TYR A 226 5.00 2.71 13.00
CA TYR A 226 4.15 3.30 11.97
C TYR A 226 2.86 3.79 12.61
N LYS A 227 2.48 5.02 12.23
CA LYS A 227 1.26 5.64 12.72
C LYS A 227 0.06 5.16 11.92
N PHE A 228 -1.01 4.84 12.63
CA PHE A 228 -2.32 4.60 12.04
C PHE A 228 -3.31 5.63 12.59
N GLU A 229 -3.97 6.37 11.70
CA GLU A 229 -5.13 7.18 12.03
C GLU A 229 -6.38 6.30 12.00
N LEU A 230 -7.11 6.26 13.10
CA LEU A 230 -8.44 5.65 13.17
C LEU A 230 -9.47 6.74 12.92
N ILE A 231 -10.35 6.56 11.95
CA ILE A 231 -11.29 7.58 11.50
C ILE A 231 -12.71 7.07 11.65
N GLU A 232 -13.52 7.77 12.45
CA GLU A 232 -14.91 7.38 12.65
C GLU A 232 -15.72 7.69 11.40
N ARG A 233 -16.22 6.64 10.74
CA ARG A 233 -17.05 6.71 9.52
C ARG A 233 -18.13 5.64 9.59
N GLY A 234 -19.20 5.84 8.83
CA GLY A 234 -20.14 4.74 8.58
C GLY A 234 -19.49 3.57 7.83
N PRO A 235 -20.21 2.45 7.67
CA PRO A 235 -19.70 1.29 6.95
C PRO A 235 -19.15 1.68 5.57
N THR A 236 -17.93 1.25 5.27
CA THR A 236 -17.24 1.51 4.00
C THR A 236 -16.79 0.20 3.36
N PRO A 237 -16.82 0.09 2.02
CA PRO A 237 -16.22 -1.06 1.34
C PRO A 237 -14.69 -1.13 1.48
N GLU A 238 -14.03 -0.02 1.83
CA GLU A 238 -12.57 0.04 1.93
C GLU A 238 -12.11 0.64 3.27
N PRO A 239 -12.03 -0.17 4.34
CA PRO A 239 -11.63 0.34 5.64
C PRO A 239 -10.18 0.83 5.68
N LEU A 240 -9.25 0.21 4.94
CA LEU A 240 -7.88 0.73 4.80
C LEU A 240 -7.88 1.86 3.78
N CYS A 241 -8.17 3.07 4.24
CA CYS A 241 -8.66 4.13 3.38
C CYS A 241 -7.62 5.20 3.02
N GLN A 242 -6.46 5.26 3.67
CA GLN A 242 -5.47 6.31 3.39
C GLN A 242 -4.03 5.82 3.47
N VAL A 243 -3.18 6.40 2.63
CA VAL A 243 -1.74 6.52 2.84
C VAL A 243 -1.40 8.00 2.86
N MET A 244 -0.85 8.51 3.96
CA MET A 244 -0.49 9.92 4.08
C MET A 244 1.02 10.13 3.92
N LEU A 245 1.40 10.97 2.97
CA LEU A 245 2.78 11.35 2.69
C LEU A 245 2.94 12.87 2.79
N ARG A 246 4.03 13.32 3.40
CA ARG A 246 4.38 14.74 3.41
C ARG A 246 5.09 15.13 2.11
N VAL A 247 4.78 16.34 1.64
CA VAL A 247 5.33 16.93 0.41
C VAL A 247 5.84 18.34 0.68
N GLY A 248 6.86 18.75 -0.08
CA GLY A 248 7.51 20.05 0.05
C GLY A 248 6.87 21.17 -0.76
N ASP A 249 6.07 20.83 -1.78
CA ASP A 249 5.35 21.77 -2.63
C ASP A 249 3.97 21.21 -2.97
N PHE A 250 2.94 21.80 -2.36
CA PHE A 250 1.58 21.30 -2.40
C PHE A 250 0.98 21.25 -3.82
N ASP A 251 1.09 22.37 -4.55
CA ASP A 251 0.49 22.51 -5.87
C ASP A 251 1.24 21.67 -6.90
N ARG A 252 2.57 21.60 -6.80
CA ARG A 252 3.39 20.73 -7.66
C ARG A 252 3.02 19.27 -7.49
N SER A 253 2.84 18.80 -6.25
CA SER A 253 2.48 17.40 -6.00
C SER A 253 1.08 17.09 -6.53
N ILE A 254 0.07 17.93 -6.29
CA ILE A 254 -1.27 17.74 -6.84
C ILE A 254 -1.21 17.63 -8.37
N GLN A 255 -0.57 18.60 -9.04
CA GLN A 255 -0.47 18.60 -10.50
C GLN A 255 0.25 17.35 -11.04
N PHE A 256 1.26 16.86 -10.32
CA PHE A 256 1.97 15.64 -10.68
C PHE A 256 1.02 14.43 -10.60
N TYR A 257 0.33 14.23 -9.48
CA TYR A 257 -0.58 13.08 -9.32
C TYR A 257 -1.79 13.15 -10.26
N GLU A 258 -2.31 14.33 -10.57
CA GLU A 258 -3.38 14.48 -11.55
C GLU A 258 -2.91 14.12 -12.97
N LYS A 259 -1.78 14.68 -13.41
CA LYS A 259 -1.34 14.53 -14.82
C LYS A 259 -0.60 13.21 -15.07
N ALA A 260 0.29 12.82 -14.17
CA ALA A 260 1.13 11.63 -14.33
C ALA A 260 0.38 10.35 -13.97
N PHE A 261 -0.40 10.40 -12.88
CA PHE A 261 -1.04 9.21 -12.31
C PHE A 261 -2.53 9.13 -12.62
N GLY A 262 -3.14 10.21 -13.14
CA GLY A 262 -4.56 10.26 -13.47
C GLY A 262 -5.47 10.29 -12.24
N MET A 263 -4.94 10.70 -11.09
CA MET A 263 -5.74 10.82 -9.87
C MET A 263 -6.65 12.04 -9.94
N GLU A 264 -7.82 11.94 -9.31
CA GLU A 264 -8.69 13.08 -9.07
C GLU A 264 -8.31 13.76 -7.76
N LEU A 265 -8.30 15.10 -7.74
CA LEU A 265 -8.27 15.88 -6.51
C LEU A 265 -9.66 15.84 -5.86
N LEU A 266 -9.82 14.98 -4.86
CA LEU A 266 -11.10 14.71 -4.21
C LEU A 266 -11.48 15.79 -3.19
N ARG A 267 -10.48 16.30 -2.46
CA ARG A 267 -10.67 17.29 -1.40
C ARG A 267 -9.38 18.01 -1.11
N THR A 268 -9.47 19.31 -0.83
CA THR A 268 -8.42 20.09 -0.17
C THR A 268 -8.93 20.63 1.15
N ARG A 269 -8.01 20.86 2.09
CA ARG A 269 -8.31 21.57 3.33
C ARG A 269 -7.08 22.30 3.82
N ASP A 270 -7.20 23.61 3.93
CA ASP A 270 -6.18 24.45 4.53
C ASP A 270 -6.44 24.66 6.02
N ASN A 271 -5.38 24.69 6.82
CA ASN A 271 -5.44 24.90 8.26
C ASN A 271 -4.34 25.89 8.71
N PRO A 272 -4.56 27.20 8.55
CA PRO A 272 -3.56 28.22 8.83
C PRO A 272 -3.21 28.34 10.32
N GLU A 273 -4.13 27.99 11.23
CA GLU A 273 -3.89 27.96 12.68
C GLU A 273 -2.78 26.97 13.04
N TYR A 274 -2.80 25.79 12.39
CA TYR A 274 -1.82 24.72 12.62
C TYR A 274 -0.77 24.63 11.51
N LYS A 275 -0.77 25.58 10.57
CA LYS A 275 0.22 25.75 9.50
C LYS A 275 0.43 24.53 8.61
N TYR A 276 -0.67 23.91 8.18
CA TYR A 276 -0.61 22.82 7.20
C TYR A 276 -1.80 22.86 6.22
N THR A 277 -1.61 22.27 5.05
CA THR A 277 -2.65 22.06 4.03
C THR A 277 -2.63 20.60 3.61
N ILE A 278 -3.81 20.01 3.39
CA ILE A 278 -3.95 18.63 2.92
C ILE A 278 -4.71 18.54 1.60
N ALA A 279 -4.35 17.56 0.77
CA ALA A 279 -5.08 17.13 -0.42
C ALA A 279 -5.34 15.63 -0.37
N MET A 280 -6.54 15.21 -0.75
CA MET A 280 -6.90 13.81 -0.96
C MET A 280 -6.92 13.52 -2.45
N MET A 281 -6.07 12.60 -2.89
CA MET A 281 -5.93 12.18 -4.29
C MET A 281 -6.37 10.71 -4.44
N GLY A 282 -7.14 10.37 -5.47
CA GLY A 282 -7.56 8.98 -5.66
C GLY A 282 -8.23 8.69 -7.00
N TYR A 283 -8.78 7.48 -7.12
CA TYR A 283 -9.45 6.98 -8.34
C TYR A 283 -10.96 6.75 -8.14
N GLY A 284 -11.55 7.45 -7.18
CA GLY A 284 -12.97 7.36 -6.85
C GLY A 284 -13.31 8.08 -5.54
N PRO A 285 -14.58 8.06 -5.11
CA PRO A 285 -15.03 8.76 -3.91
C PRO A 285 -14.21 8.40 -2.64
N GLU A 286 -13.80 9.42 -1.87
CA GLU A 286 -12.95 9.31 -0.67
C GLU A 286 -13.54 8.39 0.43
N ASP A 287 -14.85 8.25 0.48
CA ASP A 287 -15.57 7.43 1.45
C ASP A 287 -15.66 5.95 1.06
N LYS A 288 -15.30 5.60 -0.17
CA LYS A 288 -15.44 4.25 -0.75
C LYS A 288 -14.14 3.64 -1.26
N ASN A 289 -13.05 4.40 -1.31
CA ASN A 289 -11.78 3.98 -1.89
C ASN A 289 -10.62 4.39 -1.00
N ALA A 290 -9.50 3.68 -1.13
CA ALA A 290 -8.24 4.14 -0.61
C ALA A 290 -7.80 5.41 -1.36
N VAL A 291 -7.25 6.37 -0.62
CA VAL A 291 -6.74 7.63 -1.16
C VAL A 291 -5.29 7.88 -0.73
N LEU A 292 -4.58 8.67 -1.52
CA LEU A 292 -3.31 9.25 -1.15
C LEU A 292 -3.58 10.62 -0.52
N GLU A 293 -3.26 10.77 0.77
CA GLU A 293 -3.28 12.06 1.44
C GLU A 293 -1.92 12.73 1.32
N LEU A 294 -1.89 13.93 0.74
CA LEU A 294 -0.69 14.77 0.66
C LEU A 294 -0.78 15.86 1.72
N THR A 295 0.21 15.92 2.62
CA THR A 295 0.29 16.97 3.63
C THR A 295 1.47 17.90 3.36
N TYR A 296 1.17 19.19 3.19
CA TYR A 296 2.15 20.26 3.17
C TYR A 296 2.16 20.99 4.52
N ASN A 297 3.34 21.15 5.13
CA ASN A 297 3.52 22.01 6.31
C ASN A 297 4.17 23.31 5.87
N TYR A 298 3.68 24.45 6.35
CA TYR A 298 4.08 25.76 5.82
C TYR A 298 5.58 25.98 5.98
N GLY A 299 6.26 26.28 4.87
CA GLY A 299 7.69 26.56 4.84
C GLY A 299 8.59 25.32 4.98
N VAL A 300 8.03 24.11 5.06
CA VAL A 300 8.81 22.86 5.12
C VAL A 300 8.83 22.21 3.75
N THR A 301 9.98 22.23 3.09
CA THR A 301 10.14 21.82 1.69
C THR A 301 10.80 20.46 1.50
N GLU A 302 11.38 19.88 2.57
CA GLU A 302 12.11 18.62 2.49
C GLU A 302 11.79 17.75 3.71
N TYR A 303 11.73 16.44 3.46
CA TYR A 303 11.55 15.43 4.49
C TYR A 303 12.41 14.21 4.19
N ASP A 304 12.99 13.66 5.24
CA ASP A 304 13.68 12.39 5.18
C ASP A 304 12.68 11.26 4.91
N LYS A 305 12.98 10.43 3.92
CA LYS A 305 12.15 9.31 3.50
C LYS A 305 12.34 8.08 4.38
N GLY A 306 13.43 8.05 5.16
CA GLY A 306 13.83 6.88 5.90
C GLY A 306 14.09 5.69 4.98
N ASN A 307 14.03 4.49 5.55
CA ASN A 307 14.16 3.23 4.82
C ASN A 307 13.08 2.21 5.21
N ALA A 308 12.04 2.61 5.97
CA ALA A 308 10.97 1.72 6.41
C ALA A 308 9.86 1.59 5.35
N TYR A 309 9.22 2.71 4.97
CA TYR A 309 8.30 2.77 3.84
C TYR A 309 9.04 2.43 2.54
N ALA A 310 8.43 1.61 1.66
CA ALA A 310 9.03 1.26 0.39
C ALA A 310 8.34 1.99 -0.77
N GLN A 311 7.05 1.74 -0.99
CA GLN A 311 6.30 2.27 -2.14
C GLN A 311 4.79 2.00 -2.02
N ILE A 312 4.02 2.64 -2.88
CA ILE A 312 2.64 2.26 -3.18
C ILE A 312 2.55 1.60 -4.56
N ALA A 313 1.78 0.53 -4.67
CA ALA A 313 1.52 -0.17 -5.93
C ALA A 313 0.17 0.24 -6.53
N ILE A 314 0.15 0.50 -7.83
CA ILE A 314 -1.01 0.99 -8.56
C ILE A 314 -1.25 0.13 -9.81
N GLY A 315 -2.45 -0.37 -9.97
CA GLY A 315 -2.88 -1.12 -11.15
C GLY A 315 -3.03 -0.20 -12.37
N THR A 316 -2.73 -0.72 -13.56
CA THR A 316 -2.88 -0.01 -14.84
C THR A 316 -3.10 -0.99 -15.98
N ASP A 317 -3.83 -0.59 -17.03
CA ASP A 317 -3.97 -1.43 -18.22
C ASP A 317 -2.73 -1.38 -19.14
N ASP A 318 -1.83 -0.40 -18.97
CA ASP A 318 -0.62 -0.28 -19.79
C ASP A 318 0.54 0.40 -19.04
N VAL A 319 1.51 -0.40 -18.59
CA VAL A 319 2.71 0.12 -17.89
C VAL A 319 3.61 0.96 -18.79
N TYR A 320 3.57 0.80 -20.11
CA TYR A 320 4.41 1.56 -21.04
C TYR A 320 3.90 2.97 -21.23
N LYS A 321 2.60 3.13 -21.49
CA LYS A 321 1.96 4.47 -21.54
C LYS A 321 2.01 5.19 -20.21
N THR A 322 1.91 4.44 -19.11
CA THR A 322 2.15 4.96 -17.76
C THR A 322 3.53 5.60 -17.64
N ALA A 323 4.58 4.86 -18.02
CA ALA A 323 5.94 5.36 -17.93
C ALA A 323 6.17 6.59 -18.83
N GLU A 324 5.56 6.63 -20.01
CA GLU A 324 5.58 7.79 -20.90
C GLU A 324 4.96 9.02 -20.22
N ALA A 325 3.74 8.91 -19.71
CA ALA A 325 3.06 10.02 -19.05
C ALA A 325 3.82 10.55 -17.83
N ILE A 326 4.42 9.67 -17.04
CA ILE A 326 5.26 10.05 -15.89
C ILE A 326 6.47 10.86 -16.34
N LYS A 327 7.17 10.45 -17.40
CA LYS A 327 8.31 11.19 -17.96
C LYS A 327 7.89 12.59 -18.43
N LEU A 328 6.72 12.72 -19.04
CA LEU A 328 6.18 14.00 -19.50
C LEU A 328 5.83 14.96 -18.37
N CYS A 329 5.48 14.43 -17.20
CA CYS A 329 5.12 15.21 -16.02
C CYS A 329 6.31 15.48 -15.07
N GLY A 330 7.54 15.20 -15.50
CA GLY A 330 8.75 15.44 -14.70
C GLY A 330 9.03 14.39 -13.63
N GLY A 331 8.33 13.26 -13.64
CA GLY A 331 8.60 12.14 -12.74
C GLY A 331 9.83 11.35 -13.17
N LYS A 332 10.55 10.77 -12.20
CA LYS A 332 11.76 10.00 -12.47
C LYS A 332 11.45 8.52 -12.55
N ILE A 333 11.57 7.92 -13.73
CA ILE A 333 11.50 6.46 -13.87
C ILE A 333 12.72 5.81 -13.21
N THR A 334 12.47 4.91 -12.25
CA THR A 334 13.49 4.08 -11.59
C THR A 334 13.55 2.67 -12.14
N ARG A 335 12.50 2.24 -12.85
CA ARG A 335 12.48 1.02 -13.66
C ARG A 335 11.66 1.25 -14.92
N GLU A 336 12.32 1.10 -16.06
CA GLU A 336 11.65 1.13 -17.35
C GLU A 336 10.55 0.07 -17.45
N PRO A 337 9.44 0.35 -18.16
CA PRO A 337 8.32 -0.55 -18.27
C PRO A 337 8.73 -1.86 -18.95
N GLY A 338 8.32 -2.98 -18.36
CA GLY A 338 8.58 -4.28 -18.94
C GLY A 338 8.29 -5.45 -17.99
N PRO A 339 8.32 -6.68 -18.52
CA PRO A 339 8.12 -7.88 -17.74
C PRO A 339 9.25 -8.08 -16.71
N LEU A 340 8.90 -8.59 -15.54
CA LEU A 340 9.90 -9.07 -14.59
C LEU A 340 10.48 -10.42 -15.03
N PRO A 341 11.81 -10.62 -14.92
CA PRO A 341 12.42 -11.90 -15.23
C PRO A 341 11.80 -13.05 -14.42
N GLY A 342 11.48 -14.14 -15.09
CA GLY A 342 10.94 -15.36 -14.48
C GLY A 342 9.41 -15.38 -14.33
N ILE A 343 8.79 -14.25 -13.99
CA ILE A 343 7.35 -14.19 -13.69
C ILE A 343 6.52 -13.50 -14.77
N ASN A 344 7.16 -12.75 -15.67
CA ASN A 344 6.57 -12.02 -16.78
C ASN A 344 5.53 -10.94 -16.42
N THR A 345 5.27 -10.68 -15.13
CA THR A 345 4.46 -9.56 -14.65
C THR A 345 5.04 -8.25 -15.14
N LYS A 346 4.27 -7.50 -15.93
CA LYS A 346 4.69 -6.20 -16.47
C LYS A 346 4.58 -5.14 -15.39
N ILE A 347 5.67 -4.42 -15.16
CA ILE A 347 5.71 -3.31 -14.19
C ILE A 347 6.54 -2.13 -14.72
N THR A 348 6.29 -0.94 -14.18
CA THR A 348 7.22 0.21 -14.21
C THR A 348 7.29 0.85 -12.83
N ALA A 349 8.41 1.47 -12.47
CA ALA A 349 8.56 2.14 -11.18
C ALA A 349 9.06 3.57 -11.37
N CYS A 350 8.61 4.47 -10.51
CA CYS A 350 8.99 5.87 -10.55
C CYS A 350 9.15 6.48 -9.16
N LEU A 351 9.79 7.65 -9.11
CA LEU A 351 9.72 8.59 -8.00
C LEU A 351 8.88 9.80 -8.42
N ASP A 352 8.05 10.27 -7.50
CA ASP A 352 7.39 11.57 -7.60
C ASP A 352 8.40 12.73 -7.39
N PRO A 353 7.97 14.00 -7.51
CA PRO A 353 8.84 15.17 -7.31
C PRO A 353 9.50 15.26 -5.93
N ASP A 354 8.94 14.59 -4.91
CA ASP A 354 9.43 14.60 -3.55
C ASP A 354 10.28 13.36 -3.22
N GLY A 355 10.39 12.40 -4.13
CA GLY A 355 11.16 11.16 -3.98
C GLY A 355 10.35 9.97 -3.45
N TRP A 356 9.03 10.07 -3.37
CA TRP A 356 8.17 8.94 -3.01
C TRP A 356 8.07 7.95 -4.16
N LYS A 357 8.30 6.68 -3.86
CA LYS A 357 8.30 5.62 -4.86
C LYS A 357 6.89 5.09 -5.11
N SER A 358 6.57 4.88 -6.37
CA SER A 358 5.38 4.15 -6.79
C SER A 358 5.74 3.09 -7.83
N VAL A 359 5.05 1.95 -7.78
CA VAL A 359 5.17 0.90 -8.79
C VAL A 359 3.83 0.68 -9.46
N PHE A 360 3.83 0.76 -10.78
CA PHE A 360 2.68 0.44 -11.59
C PHE A 360 2.76 -0.99 -12.07
N VAL A 361 1.68 -1.73 -11.88
CA VAL A 361 1.57 -3.15 -12.20
C VAL A 361 0.44 -3.31 -13.20
N ASP A 362 0.68 -4.09 -14.24
CA ASP A 362 -0.34 -4.46 -15.21
C ASP A 362 -1.52 -5.18 -14.52
N ASN A 363 -2.74 -4.69 -14.73
CA ASN A 363 -3.94 -5.20 -14.06
C ASN A 363 -4.15 -6.70 -14.31
N VAL A 364 -3.93 -7.16 -15.54
CA VAL A 364 -4.14 -8.56 -15.93
C VAL A 364 -3.07 -9.45 -15.29
N ASP A 365 -1.82 -9.01 -15.29
CA ASP A 365 -0.74 -9.78 -14.69
C ASP A 365 -0.83 -9.79 -13.16
N PHE A 366 -1.29 -8.71 -12.52
CA PHE A 366 -1.54 -8.67 -11.08
C PHE A 366 -2.52 -9.77 -10.64
N LEU A 367 -3.61 -9.97 -11.39
CA LEU A 367 -4.59 -11.01 -11.07
C LEU A 367 -4.00 -12.43 -11.15
N LYS A 368 -3.09 -12.69 -12.09
CA LYS A 368 -2.39 -14.00 -12.20
C LYS A 368 -1.51 -14.30 -10.99
N GLU A 369 -1.05 -13.26 -10.27
CA GLU A 369 -0.25 -13.43 -9.07
C GLU A 369 -1.09 -13.88 -7.86
N LEU A 370 -2.41 -13.64 -7.89
CA LEU A 370 -3.33 -13.95 -6.80
C LEU A 370 -3.82 -15.40 -6.79
N GLU A 371 -3.77 -16.10 -7.94
CA GLU A 371 -4.31 -17.47 -8.14
C GLU A 371 -3.45 -18.57 -7.54
#